data_AF-A0A1M5BIP9-F1
#
_entry.id   AF-A0A1M5BIP9-F1
#
_cell.length_a   1.000
_cell.length_b   1.000
_cell.length_c   1.000
_cell.angle_alpha   90.00
_cell.angle_beta   90.00
_cell.angle_gamma   90.00
#
_symmetry.space_group_name_H-M   'P 1'
#
loop_
_entity.id
_entity.type
_entity.pdbx_description
1 polymer ?
#
loop_
_entity_poly.entity_id
_entity_poly.type
_entity_poly.pdbx_seq_one_letter_code
_entity_poly.pdbx_strand_id
1 'polypeptide(L)' 'MKTYIAVLKKDIDFKNLEKELKKNNIKPAAHYKSIEVVKLKSEKPVYLKDFEAYFISLEEDKDLGI' A
#
# COMPACT_ATOMS: atom_id res chain seq x y z
N MET A 1 8.58 -11.51 4.51
CA MET A 1 7.78 -10.27 4.40
C MET A 1 7.04 -10.30 3.09
N LYS A 2 5.74 -10.04 3.10
CA LYS A 2 4.94 -9.93 1.88
C LYS A 2 5.04 -8.52 1.34
N THR A 3 4.92 -8.42 0.03
CA THR A 3 4.98 -7.17 -0.70
C THR A 3 3.61 -6.95 -1.35
N TYR A 4 3.14 -5.71 -1.32
CA TYR A 4 1.88 -5.33 -1.93
C TYR A 4 2.07 -4.12 -2.82
N ILE A 5 1.28 -4.03 -3.87
CA ILE A 5 1.16 -2.86 -4.73
C ILE A 5 -0.22 -2.29 -4.50
N ALA A 6 -0.28 -1.03 -4.06
CA ALA A 6 -1.53 -0.32 -3.85
C ALA A 6 -1.61 0.89 -4.78
N VAL A 7 -2.73 1.00 -5.50
CA VAL A 7 -3.07 2.18 -6.30
C VAL A 7 -3.77 3.17 -5.37
N LEU A 8 -3.22 4.37 -5.24
CA LEU A 8 -3.76 5.43 -4.41
C LEU A 8 -4.97 6.08 -5.09
N LYS A 9 -5.90 6.59 -4.28
CA LYS A 9 -6.90 7.54 -4.76
C LYS A 9 -6.25 8.87 -5.07
N LYS A 10 -6.87 9.65 -5.98
CA LYS A 10 -6.45 11.01 -6.26
C LYS A 10 -6.56 11.90 -5.02
N ASP A 11 -5.61 12.82 -4.89
CA ASP A 11 -5.59 13.86 -3.86
C ASP A 11 -5.54 13.34 -2.41
N ILE A 12 -4.99 12.15 -2.18
CA ILE A 12 -4.85 11.62 -0.82
C ILE A 12 -3.79 12.38 -0.02
N ASP A 13 -4.07 12.60 1.27
CA ASP A 13 -3.05 13.07 2.21
C ASP A 13 -2.11 11.90 2.58
N PHE A 14 -0.94 11.87 1.94
CA PHE A 14 0.04 10.79 2.14
C PHE A 14 0.55 10.73 3.58
N LYS A 15 0.59 11.86 4.32
CA LYS A 15 1.02 11.86 5.74
C LYS A 15 0.03 11.12 6.63
N ASN A 16 -1.26 11.26 6.37
CA ASN A 16 -2.29 10.50 7.08
C ASN A 16 -2.23 9.02 6.71
N LEU A 17 -2.01 8.70 5.43
CA LEU A 17 -1.76 7.32 5.01
C LEU A 17 -0.56 6.70 5.75
N GLU A 18 0.57 7.40 5.84
CA GLU A 18 1.75 6.90 6.56
C GLU A 18 1.46 6.60 8.04
N LYS A 19 0.65 7.43 8.70
CA LYS A 19 0.21 7.18 10.09
C LYS A 19 -0.64 5.92 10.19
N GLU A 20 -1.59 5.73 9.28
CA GLU A 20 -2.46 4.54 9.27
C GLU A 20 -1.67 3.26 8.96
N LEU A 21 -0.75 3.31 8.00
CA LEU A 21 0.15 2.19 7.70
C LEU A 21 1.00 1.83 8.92
N LYS A 22 1.56 2.83 9.62
CA LYS A 22 2.38 2.61 10.82
C LYS A 22 1.58 1.98 11.96
N LYS A 23 0.33 2.41 12.19
CA LYS A 23 -0.57 1.78 13.19
C LYS A 23 -0.79 0.29 12.91
N ASN A 24 -0.84 -0.09 11.63
CA ASN A 24 -1.01 -1.46 11.18
C ASN A 24 0.31 -2.23 11.01
N ASN A 25 1.45 -1.67 11.42
CA ASN A 25 2.80 -2.23 11.22
C ASN A 25 3.15 -2.50 9.75
N ILE A 26 2.57 -1.73 8.82
CA ILE A 26 2.86 -1.77 7.39
C ILE A 26 3.88 -0.69 7.06
N LYS A 27 4.88 -1.03 6.24
CA LYS A 27 5.94 -0.09 5.83
C LYS A 27 5.80 0.25 4.35
N PRO A 28 5.75 1.53 3.96
CA PRO A 28 5.92 1.90 2.56
C PRO A 28 7.36 1.60 2.12
N ALA A 29 7.51 0.84 1.03
CA ALA A 29 8.78 0.48 0.43
C ALA A 29 9.16 1.42 -0.74
N ALA A 30 8.16 1.92 -1.49
CA ALA A 30 8.34 2.90 -2.55
C ALA A 30 7.05 3.67 -2.81
N HIS A 31 7.15 4.92 -3.26
CA HIS A 31 5.99 5.72 -3.68
C HIS A 31 6.28 6.32 -5.07
N TYR A 32 5.56 5.81 -6.07
CA TYR A 32 5.61 6.23 -7.46
C TYR A 32 4.58 7.34 -7.71
N LYS A 33 4.93 8.57 -7.30
CA LYS A 33 4.02 9.73 -7.34
C LYS A 33 3.40 9.99 -8.71
N SER A 34 4.17 9.83 -9.80
CA SER A 34 3.70 10.11 -11.16
C SER A 34 2.53 9.22 -11.62
N ILE A 35 2.35 8.06 -10.99
CA ILE A 35 1.28 7.10 -11.29
C ILE A 35 0.41 6.80 -10.08
N GLU A 36 0.59 7.52 -8.97
CA GLU A 36 -0.14 7.35 -7.72
C GLU A 36 -0.15 5.89 -7.22
N VAL A 37 1.02 5.24 -7.24
CA VAL A 37 1.19 3.87 -6.73
C VAL A 37 2.13 3.85 -5.53
N VAL A 38 1.81 3.07 -4.50
CA VAL A 38 2.69 2.80 -3.36
C VAL A 38 2.97 1.30 -3.25
N LYS A 39 4.24 0.96 -3.08
CA LYS A 39 4.68 -0.40 -2.75
C LYS A 39 4.73 -0.52 -1.23
N LEU A 40 4.08 -1.53 -0.67
CA LEU A 40 3.99 -1.77 0.77
C LEU A 40 4.72 -3.07 1.12
N LYS A 41 5.30 -3.12 2.31
CA LYS A 41 5.83 -4.33 2.93
C LYS A 41 5.13 -4.55 4.25
N SER A 42 4.64 -5.77 4.45
CA SER A 42 3.95 -6.17 5.67
C SER A 42 4.31 -7.61 6.02
N GLU A 43 4.35 -7.91 7.31
CA GLU A 43 4.46 -9.28 7.81
C GLU A 43 3.10 -10.00 7.80
N LYS A 44 2.01 -9.23 7.89
CA LYS A 44 0.64 -9.73 7.86
C LYS A 44 -0.06 -9.40 6.53
N PRO A 45 -1.09 -10.17 6.16
CA PRO A 45 -1.95 -9.82 5.03
C PRO A 45 -2.48 -8.39 5.16
N VAL A 46 -2.43 -7.65 4.06
CA VAL A 46 -3.06 -6.32 3.95
C VAL A 46 -4.31 -6.50 3.11
N TYR A 47 -5.44 -5.98 3.58
CA TYR A 47 -6.71 -6.06 2.85
C TYR A 47 -7.15 -4.68 2.40
N LEU A 48 -7.71 -4.60 1.19
CA LEU A 48 -8.20 -3.35 0.62
C LEU A 48 -9.25 -2.68 1.52
N LYS A 49 -10.16 -3.47 2.11
CA LYS A 49 -11.22 -3.03 3.03
C LYS A 49 -10.72 -2.16 4.20
N ASP A 50 -9.49 -2.40 4.67
CA ASP A 50 -8.92 -1.67 5.81
C ASP A 50 -8.37 -0.29 5.38
N PHE A 51 -8.25 -0.06 4.06
CA PHE A 51 -7.62 1.13 3.48
C PHE A 51 -8.43 1.72 2.31
N GLU A 52 -9.74 1.43 2.20
CA GLU A 52 -10.59 1.92 1.09
C GLU A 52 -10.63 3.45 1.02
N ALA A 53 -10.38 4.16 2.12
CA ALA A 53 -10.25 5.61 2.12
C ALA A 53 -9.03 6.11 1.31
N TYR A 54 -8.01 5.27 1.15
CA TYR A 54 -6.73 5.65 0.55
C TYR A 54 -6.45 4.95 -0.78
N PHE A 55 -6.90 3.70 -0.94
CA PHE A 55 -6.56 2.86 -2.08
C PHE A 55 -7.76 2.59 -2.99
N ILE A 56 -7.50 2.61 -4.30
CA ILE A 56 -8.42 2.13 -5.34
C ILE A 56 -8.30 0.61 -5.46
N SER A 57 -7.09 0.08 -5.36
CA SER A 57 -6.81 -1.34 -5.50
C SER A 57 -5.57 -1.72 -4.71
N LEU A 58 -5.51 -2.98 -4.28
CA LEU A 58 -4.41 -3.55 -3.53
C LEU A 58 -4.18 -4.99 -3.99
N GLU A 59 -2.99 -5.26 -4.51
CA GLU A 59 -2.59 -6.60 -4.94
C GLU A 59 -1.36 -7.07 -4.17
N GLU A 60 -1.31 -8.36 -3.84
CA GLU A 60 -0.10 -8.99 -3.31
C GLU A 60 0.87 -9.21 -4.48
N ASP A 61 2.06 -8.62 -4.37
CA ASP A 61 3.18 -8.80 -5.30
C ASP A 61 3.72 -10.22 -5.08
N LYS A 62 3.02 -11.18 -5.67
CA LYS A 62 3.47 -12.57 -5.76
C LYS A 62 4.51 -12.58 -6.86
N ASP A 63 5.77 -12.48 -6.46
CA ASP A 63 6.90 -12.76 -7.34
C ASP A 63 6.67 -14.18 -7.90
N LEU A 64 6.08 -14.25 -9.09
CA LEU A 64 5.99 -15.46 -9.87
C LEU A 64 7.42 -15.65 -10.37
N GLY A 65 8.23 -16.36 -9.58
CA GLY A 65 9.59 -16.73 -9.96
C GLY A 65 9.56 -17.66 -11.17
N ILE A 66 9.33 -17.08 -12.35
CA ILE A 66 9.47 -17.74 -13.66
C ILE A 66 10.91 -17.56 -14.11
#